data_AF-A0A127Q709-F1
#
_entry.id   AF-A0A127Q709-F1
#
_cell.length_a   1.000
_cell.length_b   1.000
_cell.length_c   1.000
_cell.angle_alpha   90.00
_cell.angle_beta   90.00
_cell.angle_gamma   90.00
#
_symmetry.space_group_name_H-M   'P 1'
#
loop_
_entity.id
_entity.type
_entity.pdbx_description
1 polymer ?
#
loop_
_entity_poly.entity_id
_entity_poly.type
_entity_poly.pdbx_seq_one_letter_code
_entity_poly.pdbx_strand_id
1 'polypeptide(L)'
;MEQKILVSGILWGNSGDILRDAAVEGLGITLQPDFMIYEALRERKLVRVLSDWETDDLAVFAVYPNRKFPPPKVRSFIDFLVERFSTEPYWNIKVR
;
A
#
# COMPACT_ATOMS: atom_id res chain seq x y z
N MET A 1 12.41 -24.15 -5.63
CA MET A 1 12.02 -24.04 -7.06
C MET A 1 10.96 -22.97 -7.15
N GLU A 2 11.15 -21.98 -8.03
CA GLU A 2 10.13 -20.96 -8.30
C GLU A 2 9.06 -21.57 -9.20
N GLN A 3 7.77 -21.40 -8.85
CA GLN A 3 6.65 -21.89 -9.63
C GLN A 3 5.69 -20.73 -9.94
N LYS A 4 5.41 -20.51 -11.22
CA LYS A 4 4.42 -19.53 -11.66
C LYS A 4 3.03 -20.13 -11.56
N ILE A 5 2.12 -19.46 -10.87
CA ILE A 5 0.72 -19.83 -10.75
C ILE A 5 -0.11 -18.82 -11.55
N LEU A 6 -0.95 -19.31 -12.45
CA LEU A 6 -1.93 -18.47 -13.13
C LEU A 6 -3.07 -18.18 -12.18
N VAL A 7 -3.33 -16.90 -11.92
CA VAL A 7 -4.45 -16.44 -11.09
C VAL A 7 -5.56 -15.97 -12.02
N SER A 8 -6.76 -16.54 -11.85
CA SER A 8 -7.98 -16.08 -12.51
C SER A 8 -8.92 -15.55 -11.44
N GLY A 9 -9.30 -14.27 -11.55
CA GLY A 9 -10.23 -13.59 -10.65
C GLY A 9 -11.56 -13.29 -11.32
N ILE A 10 -12.61 -13.12 -10.51
CA ILE A 10 -13.94 -12.67 -10.96
C ILE A 10 -13.99 -11.15 -11.23
N LEU A 11 -12.99 -10.41 -10.78
CA LEU A 11 -12.83 -8.97 -10.95
C LEU A 11 -11.37 -8.64 -11.27
N TRP A 12 -11.18 -7.73 -12.23
CA TRP A 12 -9.88 -7.17 -12.61
C TRP A 12 -9.98 -5.66 -12.57
N GLY A 13 -8.99 -4.99 -11.98
CA GLY A 13 -9.01 -3.55 -11.81
C GLY A 13 -7.62 -2.97 -11.63
N ASN A 14 -7.48 -1.68 -11.92
CA ASN A 14 -6.27 -0.90 -11.73
C ASN A 14 -6.41 0.15 -10.61
N SER A 15 -7.47 0.06 -9.81
CA SER A 15 -7.73 0.93 -8.66
C SER A 15 -7.66 0.10 -7.39
N GLY A 16 -6.79 0.51 -6.46
CA GLY A 16 -6.64 -0.13 -5.16
C GLY A 16 -7.92 -0.06 -4.33
N ASP A 17 -8.63 1.08 -4.35
CA ASP A 17 -9.89 1.27 -3.62
C ASP A 17 -10.96 0.28 -4.04
N ILE A 18 -11.18 0.13 -5.35
CA ILE A 18 -12.18 -0.81 -5.90
C ILE A 18 -11.84 -2.25 -5.50
N LEU A 19 -10.56 -2.63 -5.60
CA LEU A 19 -10.13 -3.99 -5.26
C LEU A 19 -10.18 -4.27 -3.75
N ARG A 20 -9.87 -3.28 -2.91
CA ARG A 20 -10.06 -3.37 -1.46
C ARG A 20 -11.53 -3.58 -1.12
N ASP A 21 -12.41 -2.74 -1.66
CA ASP A 21 -13.84 -2.78 -1.32
C ASP A 21 -14.46 -4.09 -1.81
N ALA A 22 -14.07 -4.58 -2.99
CA ALA A 22 -14.48 -5.90 -3.47
C ALA A 22 -14.02 -7.03 -2.52
N ALA A 23 -12.79 -6.98 -2.00
CA ALA A 23 -12.31 -7.98 -1.04
C ALA A 23 -13.06 -7.90 0.30
N VAL A 24 -13.39 -6.70 0.78
CA VAL A 24 -14.22 -6.46 1.98
C VAL A 24 -15.61 -7.07 1.82
N GLU A 25 -16.19 -6.96 0.62
CA GLU A 25 -17.48 -7.57 0.27
C GLU A 25 -17.39 -9.08 -0.05
N GLY A 26 -16.22 -9.69 0.11
CA GLY A 26 -16.03 -11.13 -0.03
C GLY A 26 -15.84 -11.64 -1.46
N LEU A 27 -15.50 -10.78 -2.42
CA LEU A 27 -15.29 -11.16 -3.82
C LEU A 27 -13.94 -11.86 -4.08
N GLY A 28 -13.06 -11.96 -3.07
CA GLY A 28 -11.81 -12.71 -3.18
C GLY A 28 -10.67 -12.15 -2.32
N ILE A 29 -9.44 -12.50 -2.71
CA ILE A 29 -8.19 -12.06 -2.07
C ILE A 29 -7.61 -10.91 -2.89
N THR A 30 -7.02 -9.92 -2.23
CA THR A 30 -6.33 -8.80 -2.87
C THR A 30 -4.97 -8.56 -2.23
N LEU A 31 -3.98 -8.17 -3.04
CA LEU A 31 -2.67 -7.71 -2.58
C LEU A 31 -2.70 -6.18 -2.56
N GLN A 32 -2.62 -5.57 -1.39
CA GLN A 32 -2.71 -4.12 -1.22
C GLN A 32 -1.65 -3.65 -0.21
N PRO A 33 -1.07 -2.45 -0.42
CA PRO A 33 -0.33 -1.75 0.61
C PRO A 33 -1.13 -1.57 1.91
N ASP A 34 -0.46 -1.74 3.04
CA ASP A 34 -1.08 -1.69 4.37
C ASP A 34 -1.86 -0.40 4.62
N PHE A 35 -1.34 0.75 4.16
CA PHE A 35 -1.99 2.05 4.34
C PHE A 35 -3.38 2.13 3.70
N MET A 36 -3.70 1.30 2.71
CA MET A 36 -5.03 1.26 2.09
C MET A 36 -6.01 0.35 2.82
N ILE A 37 -5.52 -0.66 3.55
CA ILE A 37 -6.35 -1.74 4.12
C ILE A 37 -6.34 -1.79 5.65
N TYR A 38 -5.56 -0.92 6.30
CA TYR A 38 -5.36 -0.97 7.76
C TYR A 38 -6.67 -0.88 8.56
N GLU A 39 -7.63 -0.05 8.15
CA GLU A 39 -8.92 0.07 8.84
C GLU A 39 -9.74 -1.21 8.71
N ALA A 40 -9.78 -1.78 7.51
CA ALA A 40 -10.51 -3.01 7.24
C ALA A 40 -9.89 -4.20 7.99
N LEU A 41 -8.56 -4.25 8.13
CA LEU A 41 -7.87 -5.22 8.99
C LEU A 41 -8.20 -5.00 10.47
N ARG A 42 -8.14 -3.75 10.95
CA ARG A 42 -8.48 -3.38 12.34
C ARG A 42 -9.92 -3.76 12.70
N GLU A 43 -10.84 -3.56 11.77
CA GLU A 43 -12.27 -3.88 11.91
C GLU A 43 -12.60 -5.35 11.62
N ARG A 44 -11.60 -6.18 11.28
CA ARG A 44 -11.76 -7.59 10.90
C ARG A 44 -12.69 -7.82 9.71
N LYS A 45 -12.82 -6.81 8.85
CA LYS A 45 -13.44 -6.93 7.52
C LYS A 45 -12.50 -7.62 6.53
N LEU A 46 -11.19 -7.49 6.75
CA LEU A 46 -10.15 -8.23 6.05
C LEU A 46 -9.29 -9.01 7.06
N VAL A 47 -8.64 -10.06 6.56
CA VAL A 47 -7.65 -10.86 7.29
C VAL A 47 -6.42 -11.10 6.40
N ARG A 48 -5.23 -11.19 7.00
CA ARG A 48 -4.02 -11.58 6.28
C ARG A 48 -4.12 -13.07 5.92
N VAL A 49 -3.83 -13.40 4.67
CA VAL A 49 -3.69 -14.77 4.17
C VAL A 49 -2.27 -14.95 3.65
N LEU A 50 -1.83 -16.20 3.49
CA LEU A 50 -0.48 -16.52 3.02
C LEU A 50 0.61 -15.83 3.89
N SER A 51 0.46 -15.86 5.22
CA SER A 51 1.33 -15.15 6.17
C SER A 51 2.81 -15.52 6.09
N ASP A 52 3.13 -16.68 5.54
CA ASP A 52 4.50 -17.15 5.31
C ASP A 52 5.18 -16.51 4.10
N TRP A 53 4.44 -15.66 3.36
CA TRP A 53 4.88 -15.01 2.14
C TRP A 53 4.79 -13.48 2.28
N GLU A 54 5.78 -12.80 1.71
CA GLU A 54 5.85 -11.34 1.64
C GLU A 54 6.23 -10.92 0.23
N THR A 55 5.80 -9.72 -0.16
CA THR A 55 6.18 -9.08 -1.42
C THR A 55 7.28 -8.07 -1.16
N ASP A 56 7.96 -7.64 -2.21
CA ASP A 56 8.91 -6.54 -2.09
C ASP A 56 8.24 -5.28 -1.55
N ASP A 57 9.00 -4.50 -0.78
CA ASP A 57 8.54 -3.24 -0.22
C ASP A 57 8.16 -2.24 -1.33
N LEU A 58 7.02 -1.60 -1.16
CA LEU A 58 6.60 -0.50 -2.04
C LEU A 58 7.20 0.82 -1.56
N ALA A 59 8.09 1.40 -2.37
CA ALA A 59 8.63 2.72 -2.10
C ALA A 59 7.67 3.84 -2.56
N VAL A 60 7.53 4.88 -1.72
CA VAL A 60 6.81 6.12 -2.05
C VAL A 60 7.82 7.22 -2.37
N PHE A 61 7.67 7.87 -3.52
CA PHE A 61 8.60 8.89 -4.01
C PHE A 61 7.93 10.25 -4.14
N ALA A 62 8.60 11.30 -3.66
CA ALA A 62 8.26 12.68 -4.01
C ALA A 62 8.98 13.03 -5.33
N VAL A 63 8.23 13.07 -6.43
CA VAL A 63 8.77 13.36 -7.78
C VAL A 63 8.55 14.83 -8.14
N TYR A 64 9.61 15.53 -8.56
CA TYR A 64 9.58 16.93 -8.97
C TYR A 64 10.59 17.17 -10.11
N PRO A 65 10.40 18.21 -10.95
CA PRO A 65 11.31 18.51 -12.05
C PRO A 65 12.76 18.71 -11.58
N ASN A 66 13.71 18.08 -12.27
CA ASN A 66 15.12 18.25 -11.98
C ASN A 66 15.54 19.71 -12.23
N ARG A 67 15.89 20.42 -11.16
CA ARG A 67 16.35 21.80 -11.17
C ARG A 67 17.52 21.93 -10.20
N LYS A 68 18.55 22.67 -10.60
CA LYS A 68 19.72 22.97 -9.75
C LYS A 68 19.31 23.56 -8.40
N PHE A 69 18.27 24.38 -8.38
CA PHE A 69 17.65 24.93 -7.18
C PHE A 69 16.13 24.79 -7.27
N PRO A 70 15.52 23.84 -6.54
CA PRO A 70 14.05 23.78 -6.46
C PRO A 70 13.52 25.04 -5.76
N PRO A 71 12.32 25.53 -6.12
CA PRO A 71 11.72 26.67 -5.44
C PRO A 71 11.62 26.43 -3.92
N PRO A 72 11.84 27.45 -3.06
CA PRO A 72 11.79 27.28 -1.60
C PRO A 72 10.53 26.57 -1.11
N LYS A 73 9.37 26.90 -1.68
CA LYS A 73 8.08 26.25 -1.37
C LYS A 73 8.09 24.74 -1.61
N VAL A 74 8.73 24.27 -2.69
CA VAL A 74 8.85 22.83 -3.00
C VAL A 74 9.76 22.16 -1.99
N ARG A 75 10.90 22.77 -1.66
CA ARG A 75 11.81 22.24 -0.64
C ARG A 75 11.14 22.14 0.72
N SER A 76 10.51 23.21 1.20
CA SER A 76 9.78 23.20 2.47
C SER A 76 8.68 22.14 2.51
N PHE A 77 7.98 21.89 1.39
CA PHE A 77 6.98 20.83 1.32
C PHE A 77 7.60 19.43 1.38
N ILE A 78 8.72 19.21 0.69
CA ILE A 78 9.45 17.93 0.78
C ILE A 78 9.96 17.69 2.20
N ASP A 79 10.53 18.70 2.85
CA ASP A 79 11.02 18.60 4.23
C ASP A 79 9.87 18.21 5.17
N PHE A 80 8.68 18.82 5.01
CA PHE A 80 7.47 18.44 5.73
C PHE A 80 7.04 16.99 5.48
N LEU A 81 7.05 16.53 4.23
CA LEU A 81 6.69 15.14 3.91
C LEU A 81 7.67 14.16 4.55
N VAL A 82 8.98 14.42 4.45
CA VAL A 82 10.01 13.57 5.05
C VAL A 82 9.81 13.48 6.56
N GLU A 83 9.59 14.61 7.24
CA GLU A 83 9.30 14.61 8.67
C GLU A 83 8.05 13.76 8.99
N ARG A 84 6.96 13.96 8.24
CA ARG A 84 5.68 13.29 8.47
C ARG A 84 5.72 11.77 8.29
N PHE A 85 6.55 11.28 7.37
CA PHE A 85 6.66 9.85 7.02
C PHE A 85 7.95 9.18 7.53
N SER A 86 8.78 9.88 8.32
CA SER A 86 10.04 9.33 8.87
C SER A 86 9.86 8.35 10.03
N THR A 87 8.70 8.35 10.67
CA THR A 87 8.38 7.48 11.81
C THR A 87 7.61 6.25 11.38
N GLU A 88 7.66 5.20 12.20
CA GLU A 88 6.82 4.01 12.04
C GLU A 88 5.35 4.40 11.81
N PRO A 89 4.76 4.03 10.66
CA PRO A 89 3.42 4.48 10.35
C PRO A 89 2.36 3.82 11.24
N TYR A 90 1.32 4.58 11.59
CA TYR A 90 0.22 4.10 12.43
C TYR A 90 -0.61 2.98 11.78
N TRP A 91 -0.52 2.82 10.46
CA TRP A 91 -1.18 1.75 9.70
C TRP A 91 -0.39 0.44 9.69
N ASN A 92 0.84 0.40 10.22
CA ASN A 92 1.58 -0.86 10.38
C ASN A 92 1.04 -1.66 11.57
N ILE A 93 -0.10 -2.31 11.36
CA ILE A 93 -0.70 -3.18 12.36
C ILE A 93 -0.03 -4.55 12.21
N LYS A 94 0.60 -5.04 13.29
CA LYS A 94 1.08 -6.43 13.35
C LYS A 94 -0.11 -7.38 13.40
N VAL A 95 -0.66 -7.72 12.25
CA VAL A 95 -1.71 -8.74 12.12
C VAL A 95 -1.03 -10.11 12.22
N ARG A 96 -1.42 -10.88 13.25
CA ARG A 96 -1.00 -12.28 13.43
C ARG A 96 -1.74 -13.19 12.45
#